data_AF-X1P6G1-F1
#
_entry.id   AF-X1P6G1-F1
#
_cell.length_a   1.000
_cell.length_b   1.000
_cell.length_c   1.000
_cell.angle_alpha   90.00
_cell.angle_beta   90.00
_cell.angle_gamma   90.00
#
_symmetry.space_group_name_H-M   'P 1'
#
loop_
_entity.id
_entity.type
_entity.pdbx_description
1 polymer ?
#
loop_
_entity_poly.entity_id
_entity_poly.type
_entity_poly.pdbx_seq_one_letter_code
_entity_poly.pdbx_strand_id
1 'polypeptide(L)'
;MDARVARPWMRDPKNFKYEHLIAWVKENRGELLAAILTMARAWITAGKPITTGLPALGGFEDWVNIVGSILTHAGLGGFLENLDFMYSQSDVETAQWEAFFGTWHDIIGEEPVTSAELITHIKENPDLRSTLPDIIGDTEAKNYSVKVGQNLGKRNGVQYPTGLELKKAGTSHRAITWKVVKFTDSTSPLFSYKSEVSEVINTQAHKAFENSDKKEDKEDR
;
A
#
# COMPACT_ATOMS: atom_id res chain seq x y z
N MET A 1 -9.95 -9.03 5.50
CA MET A 1 -10.71 -8.10 6.35
C MET A 1 -9.92 -7.91 7.64
N ASP A 2 -9.46 -6.70 7.93
CA ASP A 2 -8.92 -6.38 9.25
C ASP A 2 -10.06 -5.90 10.17
N ALA A 3 -10.28 -6.61 11.28
CA ALA A 3 -11.31 -6.26 12.25
C ALA A 3 -10.83 -5.25 13.31
N ARG A 4 -9.57 -4.79 13.23
CA ARG A 4 -8.90 -3.86 14.17
C ARG A 4 -8.98 -4.30 15.64
N VAL A 5 -9.05 -5.61 15.88
CA VAL A 5 -9.09 -6.21 17.21
C VAL A 5 -8.26 -7.50 17.22
N ALA A 6 -7.54 -7.76 18.32
CA ALA A 6 -6.62 -8.89 18.42
C ALA A 6 -7.29 -10.26 18.29
N ARG A 7 -8.59 -10.35 18.60
CA ARG A 7 -9.39 -11.59 18.51
C ARG A 7 -10.73 -11.33 17.82
N PRO A 8 -10.77 -11.21 16.49
CA PRO A 8 -11.98 -10.85 15.74
C PRO A 8 -13.17 -11.79 15.99
N TRP A 9 -12.91 -13.08 16.28
CA TRP A 9 -13.91 -14.10 16.56
C TRP A 9 -14.58 -13.97 17.95
N MET A 10 -14.06 -13.10 18.84
CA MET A 10 -14.64 -12.86 20.17
C MET A 10 -15.53 -11.61 20.23
N ARG A 11 -15.80 -10.97 19.09
CA ARG A 11 -16.69 -9.79 19.03
C ARG A 11 -18.11 -10.20 19.44
N ASP A 12 -18.77 -9.34 20.22
CA ASP A 12 -20.18 -9.54 20.59
C ASP A 12 -21.03 -9.60 19.30
N PRO A 13 -21.73 -10.72 19.04
CA PRO A 13 -22.61 -10.88 17.89
C PRO A 13 -23.69 -9.80 17.77
N LYS A 14 -24.10 -9.19 18.89
CA LYS A 14 -25.12 -8.13 18.93
C LYS A 14 -24.68 -6.82 18.27
N ASN A 15 -23.38 -6.63 18.08
CA ASN A 15 -22.82 -5.44 17.43
C ASN A 15 -22.86 -5.52 15.89
N PHE A 16 -23.31 -6.64 15.33
CA PHE A 16 -23.48 -6.79 13.89
C PHE A 16 -24.94 -6.53 13.49
N LYS A 17 -25.16 -5.97 12.30
CA LYS A 17 -26.50 -5.76 11.74
C LYS A 17 -27.35 -7.04 11.76
N TYR A 18 -26.71 -8.20 11.57
CA TYR A 18 -27.34 -9.50 11.65
C TYR A 18 -26.58 -10.39 12.62
N GLU A 19 -27.15 -10.62 13.81
CA GLU A 19 -26.55 -11.46 14.86
C GLU A 19 -26.29 -12.90 14.37
N HIS A 20 -27.23 -13.44 13.58
CA HIS A 20 -27.14 -14.77 12.98
C HIS A 20 -27.09 -14.68 11.45
N LEU A 21 -26.00 -14.10 10.92
CA LEU A 21 -25.83 -13.83 9.49
C LEU A 21 -26.21 -15.00 8.58
N ILE A 22 -25.76 -16.22 8.88
CA ILE A 22 -26.03 -17.40 8.04
C ILE A 22 -27.51 -17.77 8.01
N ALA A 23 -28.23 -17.67 9.12
CA ALA A 23 -29.66 -17.92 9.17
C ALA A 23 -30.42 -16.85 8.37
N TRP A 24 -30.10 -15.58 8.61
CA TRP A 24 -30.69 -14.44 7.91
C TRP A 24 -30.46 -14.52 6.38
N VAL A 25 -29.24 -14.88 5.94
CA VAL A 25 -28.94 -15.06 4.51
C VAL A 25 -29.74 -16.20 3.89
N LYS A 26 -29.97 -17.30 4.62
CA LYS A 26 -30.77 -18.43 4.12
C LYS A 26 -32.23 -18.03 3.91
N GLU A 27 -32.80 -17.29 4.85
CA GLU A 27 -34.18 -16.78 4.79
C GLU A 27 -34.36 -15.75 3.67
N ASN A 28 -33.36 -14.89 3.45
CA ASN A 28 -33.42 -13.78 2.49
C ASN A 28 -32.72 -14.10 1.15
N ARG A 29 -32.35 -15.36 0.92
CA ARG A 29 -31.52 -15.78 -0.24
C ARG A 29 -32.11 -15.33 -1.57
N GLY A 30 -33.43 -15.43 -1.73
CA GLY A 30 -34.12 -15.06 -2.97
C GLY A 30 -33.92 -13.58 -3.32
N GLU A 31 -34.12 -12.69 -2.34
CA GLU A 31 -33.95 -11.25 -2.52
C GLU A 31 -32.48 -10.88 -2.77
N LEU A 32 -31.54 -11.49 -2.02
CA LEU A 32 -30.10 -11.27 -2.22
C LEU A 32 -29.66 -11.66 -3.63
N LEU A 33 -30.10 -12.83 -4.12
CA LEU A 33 -29.79 -13.28 -5.48
C LEU A 33 -30.42 -12.38 -6.53
N ALA A 34 -31.68 -11.97 -6.34
CA ALA A 34 -32.35 -11.05 -7.23
C ALA A 34 -31.59 -9.71 -7.33
N ALA A 35 -31.14 -9.16 -6.19
CA ALA A 35 -30.35 -7.94 -6.16
C ALA A 35 -29.00 -8.09 -6.90
N ILE A 36 -28.25 -9.16 -6.62
CA ILE A 36 -26.95 -9.43 -7.27
C ILE A 36 -27.12 -9.57 -8.79
N LEU A 37 -28.09 -10.37 -9.22
CA LEU A 37 -28.36 -10.58 -10.65
C LEU A 37 -28.87 -9.31 -11.33
N THR A 38 -29.62 -8.47 -10.62
CA THR A 38 -30.08 -7.18 -11.13
C THR A 38 -28.91 -6.22 -11.36
N MET A 39 -27.97 -6.12 -10.41
CA MET A 39 -26.75 -5.31 -10.59
C MET A 39 -25.92 -5.81 -11.78
N ALA A 40 -25.69 -7.12 -11.86
CA ALA A 40 -24.95 -7.71 -12.98
C ALA A 40 -25.64 -7.46 -14.33
N ARG A 41 -26.97 -7.62 -14.37
CA ARG A 41 -27.76 -7.38 -15.60
C ARG A 41 -27.73 -5.91 -16.00
N ALA A 42 -27.88 -4.98 -15.06
CA ALA A 42 -27.80 -3.55 -15.32
C ALA A 42 -26.45 -3.18 -15.98
N TRP A 43 -25.35 -3.67 -15.41
CA TRP A 43 -24.00 -3.49 -15.96
C TRP A 43 -23.84 -4.07 -17.37
N ILE A 44 -24.38 -5.28 -17.62
CA ILE A 44 -24.38 -5.89 -18.96
C ILE A 44 -25.18 -5.05 -19.96
N THR A 45 -26.37 -4.58 -19.57
CA THR A 45 -27.22 -3.74 -20.43
C THR A 45 -26.62 -2.37 -20.73
N ALA A 46 -25.77 -1.87 -19.83
CA ALA A 46 -24.98 -0.65 -20.04
C ALA A 46 -23.76 -0.84 -20.94
N GLY A 47 -23.57 -2.03 -21.53
CA GLY A 47 -22.44 -2.31 -22.43
C GLY A 47 -21.17 -2.77 -21.73
N LYS A 48 -21.26 -3.23 -20.47
CA LYS A 48 -20.14 -3.73 -19.67
C LYS A 48 -19.00 -2.72 -19.53
N PRO A 49 -19.28 -1.47 -19.09
CA PRO A 49 -18.23 -0.47 -18.91
C PRO A 49 -17.19 -0.97 -17.91
N ILE A 50 -15.91 -0.84 -18.24
CA ILE A 50 -14.80 -1.19 -17.36
C ILE A 50 -14.37 0.03 -16.57
N THR A 51 -14.30 -0.12 -15.26
CA THR A 51 -13.86 0.94 -14.34
C THR A 51 -12.34 0.99 -14.28
N THR A 52 -11.79 2.19 -14.43
CA THR A 52 -10.35 2.45 -14.26
C THR A 52 -10.01 2.72 -12.79
N GLY A 53 -8.78 2.42 -12.38
CA GLY A 53 -8.30 2.72 -11.02
C GLY A 53 -8.76 1.72 -9.96
N LEU A 54 -9.21 0.53 -10.36
CA LEU A 54 -9.46 -0.57 -9.44
C LEU A 54 -8.13 -1.13 -8.89
N PRO A 55 -8.06 -1.56 -7.62
CA PRO A 55 -6.85 -2.14 -7.05
C PRO A 55 -6.39 -3.40 -7.78
N ALA A 56 -5.07 -3.59 -7.94
CA ALA A 56 -4.53 -4.83 -8.46
C ALA A 56 -4.56 -5.92 -7.37
N LEU A 57 -5.11 -7.09 -7.71
CA LEU A 57 -5.08 -8.27 -6.85
C LEU A 57 -4.40 -9.40 -7.62
N GLY A 58 -3.18 -9.75 -7.21
CA GLY A 58 -2.31 -10.67 -7.96
C GLY A 58 -3.00 -11.99 -8.31
N GLY A 59 -3.15 -12.27 -9.60
CA GLY A 59 -3.79 -13.48 -10.12
C GLY A 59 -5.32 -13.46 -10.15
N PHE A 60 -5.95 -12.33 -9.81
CA PHE A 60 -7.39 -12.12 -9.78
C PHE A 60 -7.82 -10.83 -10.50
N GLU A 61 -6.97 -10.27 -11.36
CA GLU A 61 -7.17 -8.99 -12.03
C GLU A 61 -8.45 -8.99 -12.88
N ASP A 62 -8.69 -10.06 -13.64
CA ASP A 62 -9.92 -10.22 -14.44
C ASP A 62 -11.17 -10.23 -13.56
N TRP A 63 -11.10 -10.90 -12.43
CA TRP A 63 -12.20 -10.95 -11.47
C TRP A 63 -12.45 -9.58 -10.83
N VAL A 64 -11.39 -8.87 -10.43
CA VAL A 64 -11.47 -7.50 -9.91
C VAL A 64 -12.10 -6.56 -10.92
N ASN A 65 -11.66 -6.63 -12.18
CA ASN A 65 -12.19 -5.80 -13.25
C ASN A 65 -13.69 -6.01 -13.43
N ILE A 66 -14.17 -7.26 -13.41
CA ILE A 66 -15.58 -7.57 -13.57
C ILE A 66 -16.38 -7.14 -12.33
N VAL A 67 -16.00 -7.61 -11.15
CA VAL A 67 -16.78 -7.37 -9.92
C VAL A 67 -16.72 -5.90 -9.51
N GLY A 68 -15.54 -5.29 -9.57
CA GLY A 68 -15.35 -3.86 -9.31
C GLY A 68 -16.18 -3.01 -10.25
N SER A 69 -16.20 -3.32 -11.56
CA SER A 69 -17.00 -2.56 -12.52
C SER A 69 -18.50 -2.70 -12.32
N ILE A 70 -18.99 -3.89 -11.94
CA ILE A 70 -20.41 -4.10 -11.60
C ILE A 70 -20.79 -3.24 -10.39
N LEU A 71 -19.96 -3.25 -9.34
CA LEU A 71 -20.21 -2.49 -8.12
C LEU A 71 -20.16 -0.98 -8.35
N THR A 72 -19.12 -0.49 -9.05
CA THR A 72 -19.00 0.92 -9.41
C THR A 72 -20.17 1.38 -10.26
N HIS A 73 -20.61 0.58 -11.24
CA HIS A 73 -21.79 0.89 -12.04
C HIS A 73 -23.08 0.97 -11.22
N ALA A 74 -23.20 0.13 -10.17
CA ALA A 74 -24.30 0.19 -9.21
C ALA A 74 -24.19 1.35 -8.20
N GLY A 75 -23.17 2.22 -8.31
CA GLY A 75 -22.94 3.34 -7.39
C GLY A 75 -22.29 2.93 -6.07
N LEU A 76 -21.75 1.71 -5.98
CA LEU A 76 -21.08 1.19 -4.79
C LEU A 76 -19.56 1.41 -4.91
N GLY A 77 -19.04 2.34 -4.10
CA GLY A 77 -17.60 2.52 -3.88
C GLY A 77 -17.05 1.60 -2.79
N GLY A 78 -15.80 1.80 -2.36
CA GLY A 78 -15.25 1.02 -1.24
C GLY A 78 -14.67 -0.34 -1.62
N PHE A 79 -14.76 -0.76 -2.89
CA PHE A 79 -14.34 -2.10 -3.29
C PHE A 79 -12.81 -2.27 -3.13
N LEU A 80 -12.41 -3.18 -2.23
CA LEU A 80 -11.03 -3.49 -1.91
C LEU A 80 -10.19 -2.29 -1.41
N GLU A 81 -10.80 -1.22 -0.90
CA GLU A 81 -10.06 -0.05 -0.39
C GLU A 81 -9.11 -0.38 0.77
N ASN A 82 -9.39 -1.46 1.51
CA ASN A 82 -8.54 -1.89 2.62
C ASN A 82 -7.40 -2.85 2.20
N LEU A 83 -7.22 -3.11 0.89
CA LEU A 83 -6.27 -4.10 0.38
C LEU A 83 -4.82 -3.69 0.63
N ASP A 84 -4.47 -2.42 0.35
CA ASP A 84 -3.13 -1.87 0.58
C ASP A 84 -2.71 -1.92 2.06
N PHE A 85 -3.64 -1.52 2.94
CA PHE A 85 -3.45 -1.66 4.39
C PHE A 85 -3.27 -3.14 4.81
N MET A 86 -3.98 -4.07 4.17
CA MET A 86 -3.80 -5.49 4.46
C MET A 86 -2.44 -6.01 3.99
N TYR A 87 -1.96 -5.59 2.82
CA TYR A 87 -0.64 -5.97 2.35
C TYR A 87 0.47 -5.43 3.26
N SER A 88 0.43 -4.15 3.60
CA SER A 88 1.40 -3.52 4.51
C SER A 88 1.40 -4.13 5.92
N GLN A 89 0.23 -4.54 6.45
CA GLN A 89 0.16 -5.25 7.73
C GLN A 89 0.67 -6.70 7.66
N SER A 90 0.51 -7.35 6.51
CA SER A 90 0.97 -8.74 6.31
C SER A 90 2.45 -8.85 5.98
N ASP A 91 3.06 -7.79 5.45
CA ASP A 91 4.45 -7.77 5.02
C ASP A 91 5.41 -7.29 6.13
N VAL A 92 5.38 -8.03 7.24
CA VAL A 92 6.28 -7.81 8.37
C VAL A 92 7.75 -8.00 7.96
N GLU A 93 8.00 -8.89 7.01
CA GLU A 93 9.36 -9.17 6.55
C GLU A 93 9.93 -8.00 5.75
N THR A 94 9.22 -7.46 4.75
CA THR A 94 9.73 -6.29 3.99
C THR A 94 9.96 -5.09 4.89
N ALA A 95 9.06 -4.79 5.83
CA ALA A 95 9.25 -3.69 6.78
C ALA A 95 10.49 -3.86 7.66
N GLN A 96 10.76 -5.09 8.14
CA GLN A 96 11.98 -5.39 8.90
C GLN A 96 13.25 -5.21 8.07
N TRP A 97 13.24 -5.70 6.83
CA TRP A 97 14.38 -5.54 5.92
C TRP A 97 14.62 -4.09 5.52
N GLU A 98 13.55 -3.32 5.32
CA GLU A 98 13.62 -1.90 5.03
C GLU A 98 14.26 -1.11 6.18
N ALA A 99 13.81 -1.35 7.42
CA ALA A 99 14.39 -0.73 8.61
C ALA A 99 15.88 -1.10 8.78
N PHE A 100 16.22 -2.38 8.55
CA PHE A 100 17.59 -2.86 8.59
C PHE A 100 18.47 -2.18 7.54
N PHE A 101 18.01 -2.09 6.28
CA PHE A 101 18.78 -1.47 5.20
C PHE A 101 18.91 0.04 5.35
N GLY A 102 17.91 0.72 5.92
CA GLY A 102 18.03 2.13 6.30
C GLY A 102 19.17 2.32 7.29
N THR A 103 19.17 1.55 8.38
CA THR A 103 20.22 1.63 9.41
C THR A 103 21.59 1.21 8.89
N TRP A 104 21.65 0.17 8.04
CA TRP A 104 22.87 -0.23 7.35
C TRP A 104 23.42 0.93 6.55
N HIS A 105 22.60 1.54 5.68
CA HIS A 105 23.03 2.64 4.83
C HIS A 105 23.51 3.85 5.65
N ASP A 106 22.89 4.14 6.79
CA ASP A 106 23.30 5.24 7.66
C ASP A 106 24.66 5.00 8.35
N ILE A 107 25.00 3.74 8.65
CA ILE A 107 26.23 3.38 9.39
C ILE A 107 27.39 3.00 8.46
N ILE A 108 27.12 2.15 7.48
CA ILE A 108 28.11 1.55 6.57
C ILE A 108 28.16 2.32 5.23
N GLY A 109 27.10 3.06 4.89
CA GLY A 109 27.00 3.73 3.59
C GLY A 109 26.84 2.75 2.43
N GLU A 110 27.36 3.14 1.27
CA GLU A 110 27.34 2.32 0.05
C GLU A 110 28.58 1.41 -0.10
N GLU A 111 29.37 1.23 0.98
CA GLU A 111 30.56 0.40 0.95
C GLU A 111 30.21 -1.09 0.76
N PRO A 112 30.85 -1.78 -0.20
CA PRO A 112 30.67 -3.22 -0.37
C PRO A 112 31.24 -4.00 0.82
N VAL A 113 30.38 -4.71 1.54
CA VAL A 113 30.78 -5.57 2.67
C VAL A 113 30.37 -7.02 2.44
N THR A 114 31.23 -7.95 2.87
CA THR A 114 30.93 -9.37 2.94
C THR A 114 29.95 -9.66 4.08
N SER A 115 29.30 -10.83 4.06
CA SER A 115 28.45 -11.26 5.18
C SER A 115 29.23 -11.37 6.50
N ALA A 116 30.54 -11.65 6.46
CA ALA A 116 31.37 -11.71 7.66
C ALA A 116 31.65 -10.31 8.23
N GLU A 117 32.00 -9.34 7.39
CA GLU A 117 32.19 -7.93 7.78
C GLU A 117 30.89 -7.32 8.29
N LEU A 118 29.76 -7.60 7.63
CA LEU A 118 28.45 -7.17 8.10
C LEU A 118 28.15 -7.69 9.51
N ILE A 119 28.48 -8.95 9.81
CA ILE A 119 28.30 -9.50 11.15
C ILE A 119 29.15 -8.77 12.18
N THR A 120 30.36 -8.34 11.81
CA THR A 120 31.20 -7.49 12.66
C THR A 120 30.52 -6.15 12.92
N HIS A 121 30.02 -5.47 11.89
CA HIS A 121 29.27 -4.22 12.05
C HIS A 121 28.02 -4.39 12.92
N ILE A 122 27.28 -5.48 12.77
CA ILE A 122 26.11 -5.81 13.61
C ILE A 122 26.51 -5.96 15.09
N LYS A 123 27.68 -6.54 15.38
CA LYS A 123 28.17 -6.71 16.75
C LYS A 123 28.65 -5.40 17.37
N GLU A 124 29.26 -4.55 16.56
CA GLU A 124 29.86 -3.28 16.99
C GLU A 124 28.84 -2.14 17.09
N ASN A 125 27.72 -2.21 16.36
CA ASN A 125 26.72 -1.15 16.29
C ASN A 125 25.36 -1.64 16.85
N PRO A 126 25.00 -1.24 18.08
CA PRO A 126 23.73 -1.61 18.69
C PRO A 126 22.50 -1.20 17.87
N ASP A 127 22.57 -0.07 17.18
CA ASP A 127 21.47 0.43 16.34
C ASP A 127 21.20 -0.52 15.17
N LEU A 128 22.26 -0.95 14.47
CA LEU A 128 22.17 -1.95 13.39
C LEU A 128 21.67 -3.31 13.89
N ARG A 129 22.04 -3.69 15.11
CA ARG A 129 21.55 -4.92 15.75
C ARG A 129 20.06 -4.84 16.09
N SER A 130 19.60 -3.68 16.52
CA SER A 130 18.22 -3.45 16.96
C SER A 130 17.21 -3.52 15.81
N THR A 131 17.68 -3.31 14.58
CA THR A 131 16.86 -3.35 13.36
C THR A 131 17.00 -4.66 12.58
N LEU A 132 17.63 -5.69 13.15
CA LEU A 132 17.74 -6.99 12.49
C LEU A 132 16.38 -7.63 12.22
N PRO A 133 16.13 -8.13 10.99
CA PRO A 133 14.95 -8.93 10.69
C PRO A 133 14.95 -10.24 11.47
N ASP A 134 13.77 -10.69 11.90
CA ASP A 134 13.62 -11.88 12.76
C ASP A 134 14.25 -13.13 12.13
N ILE A 135 14.15 -13.26 10.80
CA ILE A 135 14.72 -14.39 10.04
C ILE A 135 16.25 -14.50 10.19
N ILE A 136 16.94 -13.38 10.44
CA ILE A 136 18.39 -13.33 10.74
C ILE A 136 18.68 -12.80 12.16
N GLY A 137 17.70 -12.79 13.06
CA GLY A 137 17.88 -12.32 14.44
C GLY A 137 18.66 -13.27 15.35
N ASP A 138 18.75 -14.55 15.00
CA ASP A 138 19.53 -15.55 15.74
C ASP A 138 21.03 -15.45 15.40
N THR A 139 21.73 -14.53 16.07
CA THR A 139 23.15 -14.22 15.84
C THR A 139 24.12 -15.32 16.29
N GLU A 140 23.66 -16.28 17.10
CA GLU A 140 24.50 -17.34 17.70
C GLU A 140 24.48 -18.64 16.88
N ALA A 141 23.73 -18.68 15.77
CA ALA A 141 23.64 -19.86 14.92
C ALA A 141 25.00 -20.27 14.33
N LYS A 142 25.34 -21.57 14.38
CA LYS A 142 26.61 -22.12 13.85
C LYS A 142 26.93 -21.75 12.38
N ASN A 143 25.90 -21.47 11.58
CA ASN A 143 26.02 -21.08 10.16
C ASN A 143 25.49 -19.67 9.89
N TYR A 144 25.58 -18.77 10.87
CA TYR A 144 24.98 -17.43 10.79
C TYR A 144 25.40 -16.64 9.55
N SER A 145 26.70 -16.60 9.23
CA SER A 145 27.22 -15.93 8.03
C SER A 145 26.62 -16.45 6.72
N VAL A 146 26.45 -17.77 6.61
CA VAL A 146 25.82 -18.38 5.43
C VAL A 146 24.32 -18.02 5.36
N LYS A 147 23.61 -18.06 6.49
CA LYS A 147 22.19 -17.70 6.58
C LYS A 147 21.94 -16.25 6.20
N VAL A 148 22.79 -15.34 6.67
CA VAL A 148 22.76 -13.91 6.30
C VAL A 148 22.99 -13.77 4.80
N GLY A 149 24.05 -14.36 4.25
CA GLY A 149 24.36 -14.30 2.83
C GLY A 149 23.25 -14.84 1.92
N GLN A 150 22.59 -15.94 2.32
CA GLN A 150 21.45 -16.49 1.58
C GLN A 150 20.24 -15.55 1.59
N ASN A 151 19.94 -14.92 2.73
CA ASN A 151 18.81 -14.00 2.85
C ASN A 151 19.05 -12.68 2.11
N LEU A 152 20.30 -12.19 2.09
CA LEU A 152 20.70 -11.08 1.23
C LEU A 152 20.60 -11.47 -0.25
N GLY A 153 21.02 -12.68 -0.60
CA GLY A 153 20.92 -13.21 -1.96
C GLY A 153 19.50 -13.24 -2.52
N LYS A 154 18.52 -13.62 -1.70
CA LYS A 154 17.09 -13.59 -2.08
C LYS A 154 16.56 -12.17 -2.35
N ARG A 155 17.26 -11.14 -1.86
CA ARG A 155 16.87 -9.73 -1.89
C ARG A 155 17.71 -8.88 -2.82
N ASN A 156 18.61 -9.51 -3.57
CA ASN A 156 19.43 -8.81 -4.55
C ASN A 156 18.54 -8.18 -5.63
N GLY A 157 18.64 -6.86 -5.78
CA GLY A 157 17.85 -6.08 -6.75
C GLY A 157 16.42 -5.78 -6.31
N VAL A 158 16.05 -6.08 -5.07
CA VAL A 158 14.76 -5.65 -4.51
C VAL A 158 14.84 -4.18 -4.17
N GLN A 159 13.89 -3.40 -4.72
CA GLN A 159 13.73 -1.98 -4.44
C GLN A 159 12.69 -1.80 -3.33
N TYR A 160 13.07 -1.05 -2.32
CA TYR A 160 12.22 -0.74 -1.17
C TYR A 160 11.56 0.63 -1.34
N PRO A 161 10.34 0.84 -0.80
CA PRO A 161 9.62 2.12 -0.90
C PRO A 161 10.42 3.34 -0.44
N THR A 162 11.33 3.18 0.52
CA THR A 162 12.29 4.21 0.97
C THR A 162 13.34 4.61 -0.07
N GLY A 163 13.34 4.01 -1.26
CA GLY A 163 14.33 4.28 -2.31
C GLY A 163 15.67 3.61 -2.04
N LEU A 164 15.70 2.52 -1.26
CA LEU A 164 16.89 1.72 -1.02
C LEU A 164 16.85 0.45 -1.86
N GLU A 165 18.02 0.02 -2.32
CA GLU A 165 18.18 -1.23 -3.08
C GLU A 165 19.42 -1.99 -2.59
N LEU A 166 19.26 -3.29 -2.31
CA LEU A 166 20.40 -4.16 -2.01
C LEU A 166 21.02 -4.68 -3.31
N LYS A 167 22.31 -4.40 -3.52
CA LYS A 167 23.06 -4.89 -4.68
C LYS A 167 24.24 -5.77 -4.30
N LYS A 168 24.39 -6.85 -5.06
CA LYS A 168 25.65 -7.58 -5.16
C LYS A 168 26.71 -6.70 -5.81
N ALA A 169 27.78 -6.39 -5.09
CA ALA A 169 28.86 -5.51 -5.54
C ALA A 169 30.07 -6.26 -6.11
N GLY A 170 30.17 -7.58 -5.89
CA GLY A 170 31.25 -8.39 -6.44
C GLY A 170 31.61 -9.54 -5.52
N THR A 171 32.90 -9.87 -5.50
CA THR A 171 33.47 -10.86 -4.58
C THR A 171 34.77 -10.36 -3.97
N SER A 172 34.98 -10.64 -2.68
CA SER A 172 36.23 -10.41 -1.94
C SER A 172 36.63 -11.72 -1.27
N HIS A 173 37.88 -12.16 -1.43
CA HIS A 173 38.36 -13.45 -0.91
C HIS A 173 37.38 -14.63 -1.12
N ARG A 174 36.78 -14.73 -2.32
CA ARG A 174 35.73 -15.70 -2.73
C ARG A 174 34.37 -15.54 -2.04
N ALA A 175 34.20 -14.65 -1.08
CA ALA A 175 32.91 -14.29 -0.50
C ALA A 175 32.21 -13.22 -1.36
N ILE A 176 30.88 -13.26 -1.42
CA ILE A 176 30.08 -12.23 -2.10
C ILE A 176 30.07 -10.95 -1.25
N THR A 177 30.23 -9.81 -1.89
CA THR A 177 30.05 -8.49 -1.26
C THR A 177 28.70 -7.88 -1.62
N TRP A 178 28.11 -7.21 -0.64
CA TRP A 178 26.79 -6.59 -0.69
C TRP A 178 26.91 -5.12 -0.35
N LYS A 179 26.13 -4.27 -1.02
CA LYS A 179 25.97 -2.87 -0.65
C LYS A 179 24.51 -2.46 -0.73
N VAL A 180 24.11 -1.55 0.14
CA VAL A 180 22.82 -0.87 0.06
C VAL A 180 23.06 0.46 -0.66
N VAL A 181 22.31 0.74 -1.72
CA VAL A 181 22.43 1.98 -2.50
C VAL A 181 21.11 2.73 -2.51
N LYS A 182 21.17 4.06 -2.64
CA LYS A 182 19.97 4.85 -2.93
C LYS A 182 19.60 4.71 -4.41
N PHE A 183 18.41 4.18 -4.68
CA PHE A 183 17.81 4.21 -5.99
C PHE A 183 16.94 5.47 -6.10
N THR A 184 17.44 6.48 -6.80
CA THR A 184 16.62 7.60 -7.25
C THR A 184 15.93 7.20 -8.54
N ASP A 185 14.65 6.85 -8.44
CA ASP A 185 13.85 6.64 -9.63
C ASP A 185 13.71 7.98 -10.36
N SER A 186 14.34 8.12 -11.52
CA SER A 186 14.13 9.29 -12.40
C SER A 186 12.81 9.20 -13.17
N THR A 187 12.02 8.13 -12.95
CA THR A 187 10.84 7.83 -13.77
C THR A 187 9.68 7.22 -12.97
N SER A 188 9.40 7.76 -11.79
CA SER A 188 8.09 7.56 -11.15
C SER A 188 7.40 8.91 -10.98
N PRO A 189 6.13 9.07 -11.41
CA PRO A 189 5.40 10.31 -11.21
C PRO A 189 5.33 10.57 -9.71
N LEU A 190 5.83 11.73 -9.29
CA LEU A 190 5.84 12.23 -7.92
C LEU A 190 4.49 11.97 -7.22
N PHE A 191 4.38 10.88 -6.46
CA PHE A 191 3.43 10.82 -5.36
C PHE A 191 4.05 11.62 -4.21
N SER A 192 3.85 12.94 -4.28
CA SER A 192 4.23 13.85 -3.22
C SER A 192 3.23 13.71 -2.08
N TYR A 193 3.65 13.10 -0.98
CA TYR A 193 2.95 13.21 0.31
C TYR A 193 3.25 14.61 0.90
N LYS A 194 2.79 15.66 0.21
CA LYS A 194 2.70 16.98 0.83
C LYS A 194 1.41 17.06 1.62
N SER A 195 1.58 16.97 2.93
CA SER A 195 0.71 17.60 3.92
C SER A 195 0.40 19.04 3.50
N GLU A 196 -0.81 19.27 3.01
CA GLU A 196 -1.44 20.60 2.99
C GLU A 196 -2.77 20.51 3.74
N VAL A 197 -2.67 20.56 5.07
CA VAL A 197 -3.69 21.25 5.85
C VAL A 197 -3.49 22.74 5.55
N SER A 198 -4.27 23.29 4.63
CA SER A 198 -4.42 24.75 4.51
C SER A 198 -5.79 25.11 3.93
N GLU A 199 -6.58 25.70 4.83
CA GLU A 199 -7.60 26.73 4.62
C GLU A 199 -8.89 26.38 3.87
N VAL A 200 -9.91 26.17 4.70
CA VAL A 200 -11.33 26.33 4.39
C VAL A 200 -11.55 27.67 3.69
N ILE A 201 -11.86 27.64 2.39
CA ILE A 201 -12.39 28.81 1.71
C ILE A 201 -13.84 28.98 2.19
N ASN A 202 -14.01 29.98 3.05
CA ASN A 202 -15.29 30.48 3.52
C ASN A 202 -16.12 30.95 2.32
N THR A 203 -17.17 30.21 1.95
CA THR A 203 -18.10 30.59 0.89
C THR A 203 -18.84 31.88 1.29
N GLN A 204 -18.57 32.99 0.58
CA GLN A 204 -19.33 34.22 0.76
C GLN A 204 -20.76 34.06 0.23
N ALA A 205 -21.71 34.49 1.07
CA ALA A 205 -23.14 34.49 0.81
C ALA A 205 -23.52 35.31 -0.43
N HIS A 206 -24.42 34.75 -1.24
CA HIS A 206 -25.18 35.47 -2.26
C HIS A 206 -25.79 36.75 -1.68
N LYS A 207 -25.40 37.92 -2.21
CA LYS A 207 -26.16 39.16 -2.08
C LYS A 207 -26.78 39.54 -3.42
N ALA A 208 -28.09 39.70 -3.34
CA ALA A 208 -29.07 40.35 -4.19
C ALA A 208 -28.58 41.05 -5.48
N PHE A 209 -29.21 40.64 -6.57
CA PHE A 209 -29.50 41.46 -7.74
C PHE A 209 -30.28 42.71 -7.32
N GLU A 210 -29.78 43.91 -7.64
CA GLU A 210 -30.62 45.09 -7.81
C GLU A 210 -30.02 46.07 -8.82
N ASN A 211 -30.93 46.82 -9.45
CA ASN A 211 -30.93 47.37 -10.79
C ASN A 211 -30.41 48.83 -10.85
N SER A 212 -30.43 49.44 -12.04
CA SER A 212 -30.08 50.85 -12.41
C SER A 212 -28.60 51.08 -12.77
N ASP A 213 -28.19 51.73 -13.86
CA ASP A 213 -28.82 52.74 -14.72
C ASP A 213 -28.30 52.64 -16.16
N LYS A 214 -29.19 52.80 -17.14
CA LYS A 214 -28.84 53.16 -18.52
C LYS A 214 -28.53 54.66 -18.55
N LYS A 215 -27.30 55.04 -18.89
CA LYS A 215 -26.99 56.38 -19.40
C LYS A 215 -26.94 56.35 -20.92
N GLU A 216 -27.74 57.25 -21.48
CA GLU A 216 -27.61 57.81 -22.82
C GLU A 216 -26.16 58.23 -23.10
N ASP A 217 -25.72 58.04 -24.34
CA ASP A 217 -24.92 59.06 -25.02
C ASP A 217 -25.31 59.12 -26.50
N LYS A 218 -25.59 60.35 -26.90
CA LYS A 218 -25.84 60.85 -28.25
C LYS A 218 -24.50 61.10 -28.97
N GLU A 219 -24.64 61.47 -30.25
CA GLU A 219 -23.65 62.10 -31.15
C GLU A 219 -22.74 61.12 -31.92
N ASP A 220 -22.55 61.23 -33.25
CA ASP A 220 -22.99 62.26 -34.20
C ASP A 220 -22.80 61.77 -35.65
N ARG A 221 -23.64 62.34 -36.54
CA ARG A 221 -23.55 62.45 -38.02
C ARG A 221 -23.99 61.30 -38.92
#